data_AF-A0A139M8M8-F1
#
_entry.id   AF-A0A139M8M8-F1
#
_cell.length_a   1.000
_cell.length_b   1.000
_cell.length_c   1.000
_cell.angle_alpha   90.00
_cell.angle_beta   90.00
_cell.angle_gamma   90.00
#
_symmetry.space_group_name_H-M   'P 1'
#
loop_
_entity.id
_entity.type
_entity.pdbx_description
1 polymer ?
#
loop_
_entity_poly.entity_id
_entity_poly.type
_entity_poly.pdbx_seq_one_letter_code
_entity_poly.pdbx_strand_id
1 'polypeptide(L)'
;MDLIKLIASGLGMYYLFTLIPSLVTSNTAVDIGNFLITGIYIFFLIIVGLMFMAISLYRYTSKVLKILLPVVFTFGLMGGVLLFSNFKTSWVLKVSDSMGLLLIGSSLFFIICFLYKTDDKKSWAPFVPPILISAIAGILLRIESFKPIFNTQNGKYILTAVLLVGLVLQYLFIWYFAKKRK
;
A
#
# COMPACT_ATOMS: atom_id res chain seq x y z
N MET A 1 8.59 -9.26 21.08
CA MET A 1 8.64 -7.86 20.57
C MET A 1 8.55 -7.80 19.05
N ASP A 2 9.01 -8.82 18.33
CA ASP A 2 9.08 -8.81 16.85
C ASP A 2 7.73 -8.99 16.14
N LEU A 3 6.77 -9.71 16.74
CA LEU A 3 5.43 -9.87 16.19
C LEU A 3 4.69 -8.52 16.05
N ILE A 4 4.73 -7.69 17.10
CA ILE A 4 4.09 -6.37 17.10
C ILE A 4 4.74 -5.47 16.04
N LYS A 5 6.07 -5.50 15.91
CA LYS A 5 6.78 -4.75 14.87
C LYS A 5 6.37 -5.20 13.47
N LEU A 6 6.19 -6.50 13.27
CA LEU A 6 5.80 -7.07 11.97
C LEU A 6 4.34 -6.81 11.60
N ILE A 7 3.44 -6.84 12.59
CA ILE A 7 2.04 -6.45 12.39
C ILE A 7 1.96 -4.94 12.11
N ALA A 8 2.67 -4.10 12.88
CA ALA A 8 2.71 -2.66 12.69
C ALA A 8 3.31 -2.28 11.33
N SER A 9 4.34 -2.99 10.87
CA SER A 9 4.92 -2.76 9.53
C SER A 9 3.95 -3.13 8.42
N GLY A 10 3.27 -4.27 8.54
CA GLY A 10 2.26 -4.70 7.58
C GLY A 10 1.08 -3.72 7.48
N LEU A 11 0.55 -3.29 8.62
CA LEU A 11 -0.51 -2.28 8.68
C LEU A 11 -0.05 -0.92 8.17
N GLY A 12 1.15 -0.48 8.53
CA GLY A 12 1.73 0.77 8.05
C GLY A 12 1.88 0.76 6.53
N MET A 13 2.34 -0.35 5.96
CA MET A 13 2.41 -0.53 4.51
C MET A 13 1.04 -0.52 3.86
N TYR A 14 0.07 -1.23 4.43
CA TYR A 14 -1.31 -1.17 3.95
C TYR A 14 -1.83 0.26 3.91
N TYR A 15 -1.68 1.00 5.02
CA TYR A 15 -2.07 2.40 5.12
C TYR A 15 -1.43 3.25 4.01
N LEU A 16 -0.12 3.11 3.77
CA LEU A 16 0.58 3.90 2.77
C LEU A 16 0.14 3.57 1.33
N PHE A 17 -0.04 2.29 1.01
CA PHE A 17 -0.44 1.85 -0.33
C PHE A 17 -1.90 2.09 -0.66
N THR A 18 -2.76 2.32 0.34
CA THR A 18 -4.18 2.60 0.11
C THR A 18 -4.51 4.07 0.29
N LEU A 19 -3.95 4.72 1.32
CA LEU A 19 -4.26 6.10 1.63
C LEU A 19 -3.59 7.08 0.67
N ILE A 20 -2.31 6.89 0.33
CA ILE A 20 -1.63 7.83 -0.58
C ILE A 20 -2.27 7.79 -1.98
N PRO A 21 -2.50 6.63 -2.62
CA PRO A 21 -3.18 6.58 -3.91
C PRO A 21 -4.63 7.07 -3.88
N SER A 22 -5.38 6.83 -2.80
CA SER A 22 -6.75 7.36 -2.68
C SER A 22 -6.81 8.89 -2.54
N LEU A 23 -5.70 9.51 -2.11
CA LEU A 23 -5.57 10.97 -2.07
C LEU A 23 -5.16 11.60 -3.41
N VAL A 24 -4.76 10.80 -4.41
CA VAL A 24 -4.36 11.28 -5.75
C VAL A 24 -5.56 11.86 -6.50
N THR A 25 -6.75 11.25 -6.36
CA THR A 25 -7.96 11.73 -7.03
C THR A 25 -8.62 12.84 -6.22
N SER A 26 -8.39 14.10 -6.63
CA SER A 26 -8.89 15.29 -5.90
C SER A 26 -10.41 15.39 -5.82
N ASN A 27 -11.13 14.68 -6.69
CA ASN A 27 -12.57 14.82 -6.88
C ASN A 27 -13.40 13.68 -6.27
N THR A 28 -12.75 12.66 -5.72
CA THR A 28 -13.43 11.53 -5.08
C THR A 28 -13.33 11.66 -3.58
N ALA A 29 -14.47 11.55 -2.91
CA ALA A 29 -14.52 11.57 -1.47
C ALA A 29 -13.97 10.22 -0.93
N VAL A 30 -13.14 10.27 0.11
CA VAL A 30 -12.42 9.12 0.66
C VAL A 30 -13.37 8.37 1.59
N ASP A 31 -13.65 7.11 1.27
CA ASP A 31 -14.49 6.22 2.07
C ASP A 31 -13.69 5.65 3.25
N ILE A 32 -13.80 6.28 4.41
CA ILE A 32 -13.07 5.90 5.62
C ILE A 32 -13.61 4.61 6.21
N GLY A 33 -14.93 4.39 6.13
CA GLY A 33 -15.52 3.16 6.65
C GLY A 33 -15.02 1.94 5.89
N ASN A 34 -14.95 2.00 4.56
CA ASN A 34 -14.37 0.95 3.75
C ASN A 34 -12.89 0.75 4.09
N PHE A 35 -12.11 1.82 4.22
CA PHE A 35 -10.70 1.77 4.62
C PHE A 35 -10.48 1.04 5.96
N LEU A 36 -11.32 1.33 6.97
CA LEU A 36 -11.24 0.69 8.28
C LEU A 36 -11.62 -0.79 8.23
N ILE A 37 -12.73 -1.13 7.57
CA ILE A 37 -13.21 -2.52 7.45
C ILE A 37 -12.17 -3.38 6.74
N THR A 38 -11.62 -2.88 5.64
CA THR A 38 -10.58 -3.58 4.87
C THR A 38 -9.26 -3.66 5.62
N GLY A 39 -8.90 -2.62 6.39
CA GLY A 39 -7.75 -2.64 7.29
C GLY A 39 -7.88 -3.71 8.38
N ILE A 40 -9.05 -3.84 9.00
CA ILE A 40 -9.34 -4.90 9.99
C ILE A 40 -9.26 -6.28 9.33
N TYR A 41 -9.83 -6.44 8.13
CA TYR A 41 -9.74 -7.69 7.37
C TYR A 41 -8.28 -8.10 7.11
N ILE A 42 -7.44 -7.16 6.66
CA ILE A 42 -6.03 -7.41 6.38
C ILE A 42 -5.25 -7.70 7.66
N PHE A 43 -5.58 -7.05 8.78
CA PHE A 43 -5.01 -7.38 10.08
C PHE A 43 -5.23 -8.86 10.44
N PHE A 44 -6.45 -9.34 10.33
CA PHE A 44 -6.76 -10.76 10.56
C PHE A 44 -6.04 -11.67 9.56
N LEU A 45 -5.97 -11.27 8.29
CA LEU A 45 -5.26 -12.03 7.26
C LEU A 45 -3.76 -12.17 7.59
N ILE A 46 -3.11 -11.11 8.09
CA ILE A 46 -1.71 -11.14 8.54
C ILE A 46 -1.55 -12.13 9.70
N ILE A 47 -2.43 -12.07 10.71
CA ILE A 47 -2.36 -13.00 11.86
C ILE A 47 -2.52 -14.45 11.40
N VAL A 48 -3.53 -14.72 10.57
CA VAL A 48 -3.77 -16.07 10.03
C VAL A 48 -2.58 -16.55 9.21
N GLY A 49 -1.99 -15.68 8.38
CA GLY A 49 -0.79 -15.98 7.61
C GLY A 49 0.41 -16.34 8.49
N LEU A 50 0.63 -15.59 9.57
CA LEU A 50 1.71 -15.86 10.52
C LEU A 50 1.49 -17.18 11.28
N MET A 51 0.26 -17.45 11.74
CA MET A 51 -0.08 -18.72 12.38
C MET A 51 0.17 -19.90 11.42
N PHE A 52 -0.27 -19.78 10.16
CA PHE A 52 -0.05 -20.81 9.15
C PHE A 52 1.43 -21.00 8.84
N MET A 53 2.20 -19.92 8.71
CA MET A 53 3.65 -20.00 8.53
C MET A 53 4.31 -20.74 9.69
N ALA A 54 3.97 -20.38 10.93
CA ALA A 54 4.50 -21.02 12.13
C ALA A 54 4.20 -22.53 12.15
N ILE A 55 2.97 -22.94 11.83
CA ILE A 55 2.57 -24.35 11.75
C ILE A 55 3.35 -25.07 10.63
N SER A 56 3.48 -24.46 9.46
CA SER A 56 4.19 -25.08 8.32
C SER A 56 5.68 -25.24 8.57
N LEU A 57 6.33 -24.28 9.24
CA LEU A 57 7.77 -24.32 9.52
C LEU A 57 8.11 -25.29 10.66
N TYR A 58 7.31 -25.30 11.72
CA TYR A 58 7.63 -26.09 12.93
C TYR A 58 7.05 -27.50 12.92
N ARG A 59 5.93 -27.75 12.24
CA ARG A 59 5.14 -28.97 12.44
C ARG A 59 5.08 -29.90 11.24
N TYR A 60 5.26 -29.39 10.01
CA TYR A 60 5.09 -30.22 8.80
C TYR A 60 5.98 -29.80 7.62
N THR A 61 6.97 -30.63 7.28
CA THR A 61 7.72 -30.61 6.01
C THR A 61 6.88 -31.13 4.81
N SER A 62 5.55 -31.03 4.89
CA SER A 62 4.65 -31.52 3.84
C SER A 62 4.69 -30.60 2.61
N LYS A 63 4.98 -31.18 1.44
CA LYS A 63 4.92 -30.49 0.14
C LYS A 63 3.54 -29.87 -0.13
N VAL A 64 2.47 -30.45 0.42
CA VAL A 64 1.09 -29.96 0.25
C VAL A 64 0.88 -28.64 0.98
N LEU A 65 1.34 -28.52 2.23
CA LEU A 65 1.23 -27.27 3.01
C LEU A 65 2.05 -26.13 2.38
N LYS A 66 3.19 -26.44 1.75
CA LYS A 66 3.99 -25.45 1.01
C LYS A 66 3.25 -24.84 -0.19
N ILE A 67 2.33 -25.58 -0.81
CA ILE A 67 1.53 -25.11 -1.95
C ILE A 67 0.22 -24.48 -1.46
N LEU A 68 -0.41 -25.07 -0.44
CA LEU A 68 -1.68 -24.61 0.08
C LEU A 68 -1.57 -23.23 0.74
N LEU A 69 -0.43 -22.93 1.38
CA LEU A 69 -0.18 -21.66 2.06
C LEU A 69 -0.18 -20.45 1.10
N PRO A 70 0.60 -20.41 0.00
CA PRO A 70 0.50 -19.32 -0.96
C PRO A 70 -0.88 -19.25 -1.62
N VAL A 71 -1.54 -20.38 -1.87
CA VAL A 71 -2.89 -20.40 -2.45
C VAL A 71 -3.92 -19.72 -1.54
N VAL A 72 -4.00 -20.13 -0.27
CA VAL A 72 -4.90 -19.51 0.73
C VAL A 72 -4.59 -18.02 0.88
N PHE A 73 -3.31 -17.66 0.91
CA PHE A 73 -2.91 -16.26 1.02
C PHE A 73 -3.31 -15.44 -0.22
N THR A 74 -3.12 -15.98 -1.44
CA THR A 74 -3.58 -15.33 -2.67
C THR A 74 -5.10 -15.17 -2.71
N PHE A 75 -5.88 -16.20 -2.34
CA PHE A 75 -7.33 -16.09 -2.28
C PHE A 75 -7.80 -15.10 -1.21
N GLY A 76 -7.15 -15.08 -0.04
CA GLY A 76 -7.42 -14.09 1.00
C GLY A 76 -7.14 -12.67 0.53
N LEU A 77 -6.00 -12.42 -0.13
CA LEU A 77 -5.68 -11.11 -0.69
C LEU A 77 -6.71 -10.70 -1.75
N MET A 78 -7.12 -11.63 -2.60
CA MET A 78 -8.15 -11.40 -3.62
C MET A 78 -9.50 -11.06 -2.98
N GLY A 79 -9.87 -11.72 -1.89
CA GLY A 79 -11.03 -11.36 -1.06
C GLY A 79 -10.93 -9.95 -0.48
N GLY A 80 -9.75 -9.56 0.01
CA GLY A 80 -9.49 -8.19 0.49
C GLY A 80 -9.65 -7.13 -0.60
N VAL A 81 -9.15 -7.39 -1.81
CA VAL A 81 -9.34 -6.50 -2.97
C VAL A 81 -10.81 -6.36 -3.34
N LEU A 82 -11.55 -7.47 -3.39
CA LEU A 82 -12.98 -7.47 -3.69
C LEU A 82 -13.80 -6.73 -2.63
N LEU A 83 -13.43 -6.86 -1.35
CA LEU A 83 -14.01 -6.07 -0.27
C LEU A 83 -13.76 -4.59 -0.50
N PHE A 84 -12.51 -4.19 -0.74
CA PHE A 84 -12.17 -2.79 -0.97
C PHE A 84 -12.86 -2.18 -2.19
N SER A 85 -13.03 -2.93 -3.29
CA SER A 85 -13.66 -2.38 -4.49
C SER A 85 -15.19 -2.29 -4.41
N ASN A 86 -15.85 -3.23 -3.73
CA ASN A 86 -17.31 -3.36 -3.76
C ASN A 86 -18.01 -2.86 -2.49
N PHE A 87 -17.31 -2.79 -1.36
CA PHE A 87 -17.91 -2.39 -0.09
C PHE A 87 -17.84 -0.88 0.07
N LYS A 88 -18.96 -0.19 -0.16
CA LYS A 88 -19.07 1.26 0.05
C LYS A 88 -19.78 1.52 1.37
N THR A 89 -19.29 2.50 2.12
CA THR A 89 -19.91 2.93 3.37
C THR A 89 -20.37 4.38 3.26
N SER A 90 -21.32 4.77 4.12
CA SER A 90 -21.78 6.17 4.21
C SER A 90 -20.76 7.10 4.88
N TRP A 91 -19.66 6.56 5.42
CA TRP A 91 -18.61 7.33 6.10
C TRP A 91 -17.57 7.82 5.09
N VAL A 92 -17.94 8.89 4.40
CA VAL A 92 -17.16 9.45 3.31
C VAL A 92 -16.70 10.86 3.66
N LEU A 93 -15.38 11.10 3.64
CA LEU A 93 -14.82 12.44 3.80
C LEU A 93 -14.49 13.07 2.45
N LYS A 94 -15.09 14.24 2.19
CA LYS A 94 -14.66 15.10 1.08
C LYS A 94 -13.37 15.80 1.48
N VAL A 95 -12.27 15.41 0.82
CA VAL A 95 -10.95 15.98 1.06
C VAL A 95 -10.74 17.17 0.13
N SER A 96 -10.72 18.39 0.67
CA SER A 96 -10.37 19.59 -0.10
C SER A 96 -8.93 19.54 -0.61
N ASP A 97 -8.58 20.37 -1.59
CA ASP A 97 -7.23 20.37 -2.17
C ASP A 97 -6.14 20.70 -1.15
N SER A 98 -6.38 21.68 -0.27
CA SER A 98 -5.47 22.03 0.82
C SER A 98 -5.32 20.91 1.85
N MET A 99 -6.44 20.28 2.23
CA MET A 99 -6.42 19.18 3.19
C MET A 99 -5.75 17.92 2.62
N GLY A 100 -5.92 17.66 1.32
CA GLY A 100 -5.24 16.58 0.61
C GLY A 100 -3.72 16.77 0.57
N LEU A 101 -3.25 18.00 0.30
CA LEU A 101 -1.82 18.32 0.35
C LEU A 101 -1.24 18.14 1.76
N LEU A 102 -1.96 18.58 2.81
CA LEU A 102 -1.56 18.37 4.19
C LEU A 102 -1.48 16.88 4.57
N LEU A 103 -2.43 16.07 4.09
CA LEU A 103 -2.42 14.62 4.34
C LEU A 103 -1.27 13.92 3.61
N ILE A 104 -1.02 14.26 2.34
CA ILE A 104 0.12 13.73 1.59
C ILE A 104 1.43 14.14 2.28
N GLY A 105 1.59 15.43 2.64
CA GLY A 105 2.77 15.93 3.33
C GLY A 105 3.02 15.27 4.68
N SER A 106 1.98 15.12 5.51
CA SER A 106 2.11 14.46 6.81
C SER A 106 2.42 12.95 6.68
N SER A 107 1.85 12.27 5.68
CA SER A 107 2.19 10.87 5.40
C SER A 107 3.64 10.69 4.96
N LEU A 108 4.16 11.57 4.10
CA LEU A 108 5.57 11.57 3.68
C LEU A 108 6.51 11.84 4.86
N PHE A 109 6.17 12.81 5.70
CA PHE A 109 6.94 13.09 6.92
C PHE A 109 6.99 11.89 7.86
N PHE A 110 5.83 11.23 8.06
CA PHE A 110 5.76 10.01 8.87
C PHE A 110 6.64 8.89 8.30
N ILE A 111 6.64 8.71 6.98
CA ILE A 111 7.52 7.74 6.30
C ILE A 111 8.99 8.07 6.52
N ILE A 112 9.40 9.33 6.37
CA ILE A 112 10.79 9.74 6.56
C ILE A 112 11.23 9.48 8.00
N CYS A 113 10.42 9.90 8.98
CA CYS A 113 10.70 9.63 10.39
C CYS A 113 10.78 8.13 10.70
N PHE A 114 9.87 7.34 10.12
CA PHE A 114 9.82 5.89 10.31
C PHE A 114 11.04 5.19 9.69
N LEU A 115 11.41 5.55 8.46
CA LEU A 115 12.61 5.04 7.78
C LEU A 115 13.90 5.47 8.47
N TYR A 116 13.94 6.65 9.08
CA TYR A 116 15.11 7.11 9.82
C TYR A 116 15.34 6.30 11.10
N LYS A 117 14.27 5.97 11.82
CA LYS A 117 14.32 5.16 13.04
C LYS A 117 14.47 3.65 12.79
N THR A 118 14.17 3.18 11.59
CA THR A 118 14.23 1.75 11.28
C THR A 118 15.64 1.35 10.86
N ASP A 119 16.23 0.39 11.58
CA ASP A 119 17.54 -0.18 11.24
C ASP A 119 17.49 -1.01 9.96
N ASP A 120 16.35 -1.63 9.66
CA ASP A 120 16.18 -2.55 8.54
C ASP A 120 15.71 -1.88 7.23
N LYS A 121 16.38 -0.78 6.86
CA LYS A 121 16.04 0.08 5.70
C LYS A 121 15.94 -0.70 4.38
N LYS A 122 16.69 -1.79 4.23
CA LYS A 122 16.71 -2.64 3.03
C LYS A 122 15.39 -3.37 2.79
N SER A 123 14.67 -3.71 3.85
CA SER A 123 13.35 -4.35 3.74
C SER A 123 12.28 -3.36 3.29
N TRP A 124 12.47 -2.06 3.54
CA TRP A 124 11.51 -1.00 3.21
C TRP A 124 11.78 -0.28 1.89
N ALA A 125 13.03 -0.27 1.43
CA ALA A 125 13.45 0.42 0.22
C ALA A 125 12.62 0.12 -1.04
N PRO A 126 12.15 -1.13 -1.31
CA PRO A 126 11.36 -1.40 -2.51
C PRO A 126 9.99 -0.71 -2.55
N PHE A 127 9.47 -0.29 -1.40
CA PHE A 127 8.16 0.34 -1.29
C PHE A 127 8.23 1.86 -1.46
N VAL A 128 9.42 2.44 -1.40
CA VAL A 128 9.63 3.89 -1.53
C VAL A 128 9.25 4.42 -2.93
N PRO A 129 9.66 3.80 -4.06
CA PRO A 129 9.33 4.30 -5.39
C PRO A 129 7.83 4.50 -5.67
N PRO A 130 6.94 3.50 -5.47
CA PRO A 130 5.52 3.66 -5.78
C PRO A 130 4.84 4.70 -4.86
N ILE A 131 5.28 4.80 -3.60
CA ILE A 131 4.79 5.79 -2.64
C ILE A 131 5.15 7.20 -3.10
N LEU A 132 6.43 7.45 -3.44
CA LEU A 132 6.89 8.76 -3.89
C LEU A 132 6.21 9.19 -5.17
N ILE A 133 6.10 8.28 -6.15
CA ILE A 133 5.46 8.58 -7.43
C ILE A 133 3.98 8.91 -7.21
N SER A 134 3.28 8.15 -6.36
CA SER A 134 1.89 8.44 -6.01
C SER A 134 1.74 9.78 -5.29
N ALA A 135 2.63 10.11 -4.36
CA ALA A 135 2.61 11.37 -3.64
C ALA A 135 2.86 12.56 -4.59
N ILE A 136 3.85 12.46 -5.48
CA ILE A 136 4.13 13.50 -6.49
C ILE A 136 2.91 13.67 -7.41
N ALA A 137 2.33 12.58 -7.89
CA ALA A 137 1.13 12.62 -8.72
C ALA A 137 -0.05 13.30 -8.00
N GLY A 138 -0.28 12.98 -6.72
CA GLY A 138 -1.33 13.59 -5.91
C GLY A 138 -1.09 15.07 -5.64
N ILE A 139 0.16 15.50 -5.47
CA ILE A 139 0.52 16.92 -5.35
C ILE A 139 0.24 17.66 -6.67
N LEU A 140 0.71 17.12 -7.80
CA LEU A 140 0.54 17.73 -9.12
C LEU A 140 -0.95 17.89 -9.50
N LEU A 141 -1.80 16.92 -9.15
CA LEU A 141 -3.24 16.98 -9.41
C LEU A 141 -4.00 18.00 -8.54
N ARG A 142 -3.40 18.46 -7.44
CA ARG A 142 -4.04 19.42 -6.53
C ARG A 142 -3.56 20.85 -6.75
N ILE A 143 -2.42 21.06 -7.43
CA ILE A 143 -1.92 22.39 -7.80
C ILE A 143 -2.68 22.92 -9.03
N GLU A 144 -3.24 24.14 -8.92
CA GLU A 144 -4.08 24.76 -9.96
C GLU A 144 -3.38 24.87 -11.32
N SER A 145 -2.08 25.18 -11.35
CA SER A 145 -1.29 25.30 -12.57
C SER A 145 -1.18 24.00 -13.37
N PHE A 146 -1.27 22.84 -12.71
CA PHE A 146 -1.09 21.53 -13.33
C PHE A 146 -2.41 20.77 -13.54
N LYS A 147 -3.46 21.11 -12.79
CA LYS A 147 -4.82 20.58 -12.96
C LYS A 147 -5.31 20.49 -14.42
N PRO A 148 -5.22 21.55 -15.27
CA PRO A 148 -5.76 21.49 -16.62
C PRO A 148 -5.06 20.45 -17.50
N ILE A 149 -3.77 20.19 -17.27
CA ILE A 149 -2.98 19.22 -18.03
C ILE A 149 -3.44 17.80 -17.68
N PHE A 150 -3.56 17.51 -16.38
CA PHE A 150 -3.83 16.16 -15.88
C PHE A 150 -5.32 15.78 -15.87
N ASN A 151 -6.25 16.74 -15.95
CA ASN A 151 -7.68 16.45 -16.11
C ASN A 151 -8.07 16.02 -17.53
N THR A 152 -7.20 16.19 -18.53
CA THR A 152 -7.43 15.67 -19.88
C THR A 152 -7.34 14.14 -19.94
N GLN A 153 -7.96 13.50 -20.95
CA GLN A 153 -7.82 12.06 -21.16
C GLN A 153 -6.34 11.65 -21.33
N ASN A 154 -5.56 12.43 -22.09
CA ASN A 154 -4.13 12.21 -22.27
C ASN A 154 -3.35 12.33 -20.96
N GLY A 155 -3.68 13.33 -20.13
CA GLY A 155 -3.09 13.51 -18.81
C GLY A 155 -3.33 12.32 -17.87
N LYS A 156 -4.53 11.72 -17.92
CA LYS A 156 -4.85 10.50 -17.16
C LYS A 156 -4.02 9.30 -17.63
N TYR A 157 -3.85 9.10 -18.94
CA TYR A 157 -2.99 8.03 -19.46
C TYR A 157 -1.53 8.19 -19.02
N ILE A 158 -1.01 9.42 -19.02
CA ILE A 158 0.34 9.73 -18.54
C ILE A 158 0.48 9.38 -17.05
N LEU A 159 -0.50 9.77 -16.22
CA LEU A 159 -0.53 9.44 -14.80
C LEU A 159 -0.53 7.93 -14.55
N THR A 160 -1.37 7.18 -15.28
CA THR A 160 -1.42 5.72 -15.17
C THR A 160 -0.10 5.07 -15.59
N ALA A 161 0.51 5.54 -16.69
CA ALA A 161 1.81 5.02 -17.14
C ALA A 161 2.92 5.27 -16.11
N VAL A 162 2.95 6.46 -15.50
CA VAL A 162 3.92 6.81 -14.46
C VAL A 162 3.74 5.94 -13.20
N LEU A 163 2.49 5.68 -12.78
CA LEU A 163 2.22 4.77 -11.66
C LEU A 163 2.64 3.32 -11.97
N LEU A 164 2.42 2.85 -13.20
CA LEU A 164 2.90 1.53 -13.65
C LEU A 164 4.41 1.42 -13.62
N VAL A 165 5.13 2.45 -14.08
CA VAL A 165 6.59 2.53 -13.97
C VAL A 165 7.04 2.43 -12.51
N GLY A 166 6.31 3.06 -11.59
CA GLY A 166 6.58 2.95 -10.15
C GLY A 166 6.49 1.51 -9.62
N LEU A 167 5.51 0.73 -10.09
CA LEU A 167 5.39 -0.69 -9.74
C LEU A 167 6.52 -1.53 -10.36
N VAL A 168 6.92 -1.23 -11.59
CA VAL A 168 8.07 -1.90 -12.24
C VAL A 168 9.36 -1.61 -11.46
N LEU A 169 9.57 -0.36 -11.03
CA LEU A 169 10.70 0.02 -10.18
C LEU A 169 10.66 -0.73 -8.84
N GLN A 170 9.50 -0.82 -8.19
CA GLN A 170 9.33 -1.63 -6.98
C GLN A 170 9.79 -3.07 -7.21
N TYR A 171 9.35 -3.71 -8.30
CA TYR A 171 9.77 -5.07 -8.63
C TYR A 171 11.29 -5.19 -8.82
N LEU A 172 11.90 -4.25 -9.56
CA LEU A 172 13.35 -4.22 -9.77
C LEU A 172 14.12 -4.07 -8.45
N PHE A 173 13.63 -3.23 -7.53
CA PHE A 173 14.21 -3.10 -6.20
C PHE A 173 14.07 -4.38 -5.38
N ILE A 174 12.89 -5.03 -5.38
CA ILE A 174 12.69 -6.33 -4.72
C ILE A 174 13.71 -7.34 -5.26
N TRP A 175 13.84 -7.44 -6.59
CA TRP A 175 14.78 -8.35 -7.23
C TRP A 175 16.23 -8.05 -6.86
N TYR A 176 16.65 -6.78 -6.90
CA TYR A 176 17.99 -6.35 -6.53
C TYR A 176 18.34 -6.71 -5.08
N PHE A 177 17.44 -6.43 -4.13
CA PHE A 177 17.67 -6.74 -2.72
C PHE A 177 17.56 -8.24 -2.43
N ALA A 178 16.68 -8.98 -3.12
CA ALA A 178 16.59 -10.43 -3.00
C ALA A 178 17.87 -11.11 -3.50
N LYS A 179 18.44 -10.62 -4.60
CA LYS A 179 19.71 -11.14 -5.14
C LYS A 179 20.90 -10.88 -4.20
N LYS A 180 20.90 -9.75 -3.47
CA LYS A 180 21.93 -9.42 -2.47
C LYS A 180 21.82 -10.19 -1.15
N ARG A 181 20.69 -10.85 -0.88
CA ARG A 181 20.48 -11.70 0.31
C ARG A 181 20.82 -13.18 0.07
N LYS A 182 21.05 -13.57 -1.19
CA LYS A 182 21.66 -14.86 -1.55
C LYS A 182 23.17 -14.69 -1.61
#